data_AF-G2NB20-F1
#
_entry.id   AF-G2NB20-F1
#
_cell.length_a   1.000
_cell.length_b   1.000
_cell.length_c   1.000
_cell.angle_alpha   90.00
_cell.angle_beta   90.00
_cell.angle_gamma   90.00
#
_symmetry.space_group_name_H-M   'P 1'
#
loop_
_entity.id
_entity.type
_entity.pdbx_description
1 polymer ?
#
loop_
_entity_poly.entity_id
_entity_poly.type
_entity_poly.pdbx_seq_one_letter_code
_entity_poly.pdbx_strand_id
1 'polypeptide(L)'
;MNRAPGPVRLLPALRAPAASRGNAVPAGAWWLWALGLATAASRTTNPLLLGLLVGVAGYVVAARRTDAPWARSYGAFVRLGLFVVGVRLVFSVLLGSSVPGTQLLFTLPEVPLPDWAQGVRLGGQVTAEQLVFALYDGAKLAALLICVGAANSLADPARLLKSLPGALYEVGVAVVVAMTFAPNMVADVMRLRTARRLRGRPTGGIAAVLQIGLPVLEGALERSVALAASMDARGYGRTADVPPAVRHTTNALTLGGLLGVCAGTYGLLAAQGAVYGLPLLLAGLVAALAGLRLGGRRSVRTRYRPDRWDARAWLVAGSGVLVAAAMIAAGGADPEALHPGVVPLTAPVLPLWPAAAVLAGLLPAVVAPLPPSASPVAPEEQA
;
A
#
# COMPACT_ATOMS: atom_id res chain seq x y z
N MET A 1 -52.66 17.48 -32.69
CA MET A 1 -51.84 16.52 -31.94
C MET A 1 -50.37 16.86 -32.09
N ASN A 2 -49.80 17.61 -31.12
CA ASN A 2 -48.37 17.89 -31.04
C ASN A 2 -47.64 16.71 -30.39
N ARG A 3 -46.79 15.99 -31.12
CA ARG A 3 -45.77 15.12 -30.52
C ARG A 3 -44.45 15.89 -30.50
N ALA A 4 -44.04 16.34 -29.32
CA ALA A 4 -42.70 16.86 -29.10
C ALA A 4 -41.65 15.77 -29.36
N PRO A 5 -40.57 16.04 -30.12
CA PRO A 5 -39.43 15.15 -30.17
C PRO A 5 -38.72 15.17 -28.81
N GLY A 6 -38.59 14.01 -28.18
CA GLY A 6 -37.87 13.85 -26.91
C GLY A 6 -36.40 14.28 -27.03
N PRO A 7 -35.75 14.69 -25.93
CA PRO A 7 -34.39 15.18 -25.98
C PRO A 7 -33.45 14.06 -26.44
N VAL A 8 -32.76 14.31 -27.54
CA VAL A 8 -31.66 13.47 -28.03
C VAL A 8 -30.58 13.45 -26.95
N ARG A 9 -30.42 12.32 -26.26
CA ARG A 9 -29.28 12.07 -25.36
C ARG A 9 -28.00 11.91 -26.19
N LEU A 10 -27.44 13.03 -26.64
CA LEU A 10 -26.08 13.09 -27.14
C LEU A 10 -25.11 13.05 -25.95
N LEU A 11 -24.06 12.23 -26.07
CA LEU A 11 -22.93 11.98 -25.16
C LEU A 11 -23.03 10.78 -24.18
N PRO A 12 -23.08 9.53 -24.66
CA PRO A 12 -22.61 8.37 -23.88
C PRO A 12 -21.07 8.21 -23.88
N ALA A 13 -20.36 8.94 -24.76
CA ALA A 13 -18.97 8.62 -25.15
C ALA A 13 -17.88 9.00 -24.13
N LEU A 14 -18.21 9.72 -23.05
CA LEU A 14 -17.23 10.13 -22.02
C LEU A 14 -17.38 9.39 -20.69
N ARG A 15 -18.32 8.44 -20.57
CA ARG A 15 -18.42 7.62 -19.35
C ARG A 15 -17.45 6.45 -19.43
N ALA A 16 -16.62 6.31 -18.40
CA ALA A 16 -15.77 5.15 -18.24
C ALA A 16 -16.64 3.87 -18.31
N PRO A 17 -16.25 2.85 -19.08
CA PRO A 17 -17.04 1.63 -19.21
C PRO A 17 -17.16 0.92 -17.84
N ALA A 18 -18.27 0.21 -17.62
CA ALA A 18 -18.41 -0.64 -16.44
C ALA A 18 -17.37 -1.78 -16.47
N ALA A 19 -16.79 -2.11 -15.32
CA ALA A 19 -15.77 -3.11 -15.18
C ALA A 19 -16.38 -4.50 -15.41
N SER A 20 -16.00 -5.11 -16.53
CA SER A 20 -16.24 -6.52 -16.81
C SER A 20 -15.00 -7.35 -16.44
N ARG A 21 -15.15 -8.69 -16.35
CA ARG A 21 -14.00 -9.59 -16.13
C ARG A 21 -12.89 -9.41 -17.20
N GLY A 22 -13.19 -8.82 -18.35
CA GLY A 22 -12.22 -8.58 -19.44
C GLY A 22 -11.55 -7.20 -19.42
N ASN A 23 -12.06 -6.23 -18.66
CA ASN A 23 -11.56 -4.84 -18.64
C ASN A 23 -11.08 -4.41 -17.24
N ALA A 24 -10.96 -5.35 -16.29
CA ALA A 24 -10.49 -5.04 -14.95
C ALA A 24 -9.02 -4.59 -14.99
N VAL A 25 -8.71 -3.46 -14.33
CA VAL A 25 -7.33 -3.00 -14.19
C VAL A 25 -6.57 -4.01 -13.32
N PRO A 26 -5.44 -4.56 -13.79
CA PRO A 26 -4.62 -5.48 -13.02
C PRO A 26 -4.19 -4.88 -11.67
N ALA A 27 -4.18 -5.69 -10.61
CA ALA A 27 -3.76 -5.27 -9.27
C ALA A 27 -2.37 -4.62 -9.26
N GLY A 28 -1.45 -5.13 -10.09
CA GLY A 28 -0.10 -4.56 -10.23
C GLY A 28 -0.08 -3.11 -10.75
N ALA A 29 -1.03 -2.71 -11.58
CA ALA A 29 -1.09 -1.34 -12.11
C ALA A 29 -1.47 -0.33 -11.00
N TRP A 30 -2.42 -0.69 -10.13
CA TRP A 30 -2.77 0.12 -8.95
C TRP A 30 -1.61 0.23 -7.96
N TRP A 31 -0.85 -0.85 -7.77
CA TRP A 31 0.35 -0.82 -6.93
C TRP A 31 1.46 0.04 -7.53
N LEU A 32 1.74 -0.07 -8.83
CA LEU A 32 2.72 0.80 -9.49
C LEU A 32 2.31 2.27 -9.42
N TRP A 33 1.03 2.57 -9.61
CA TRP A 33 0.50 3.91 -9.48
C TRP A 33 0.69 4.46 -8.06
N ALA A 34 0.29 3.70 -7.04
CA ALA A 34 0.40 4.10 -5.64
C ALA A 34 1.86 4.20 -5.16
N LEU A 35 2.74 3.31 -5.63
CA LEU A 35 4.17 3.40 -5.40
C LEU A 35 4.75 4.67 -6.03
N GLY A 36 4.31 5.04 -7.24
CA GLY A 36 4.70 6.31 -7.86
C GLY A 36 4.29 7.53 -7.04
N LEU A 37 3.06 7.56 -6.51
CA LEU A 37 2.61 8.61 -5.59
C LEU A 37 3.40 8.61 -4.27
N ALA A 38 3.72 7.43 -3.72
CA ALA A 38 4.53 7.31 -2.52
C ALA A 38 5.97 7.80 -2.75
N THR A 39 6.57 7.47 -3.90
CA THR A 39 7.87 8.01 -4.31
C THR A 39 7.82 9.53 -4.46
N ALA A 40 6.76 10.09 -5.05
CA ALA A 40 6.57 11.54 -5.08
C ALA A 40 6.47 12.16 -3.68
N ALA A 41 5.68 11.55 -2.78
CA ALA A 41 5.56 11.99 -1.38
C ALA A 41 6.89 11.92 -0.63
N SER A 42 7.76 10.93 -0.92
CA SER A 42 9.06 10.81 -0.27
C SER A 42 10.05 11.92 -0.66
N ARG A 43 9.81 12.59 -1.80
CA ARG A 43 10.65 13.66 -2.35
C ARG A 43 10.25 15.07 -1.93
N THR A 44 9.21 15.24 -1.10
CA THR A 44 8.78 16.57 -0.64
C THR A 44 8.45 16.57 0.86
N THR A 45 8.66 17.71 1.49
CA THR A 45 8.14 18.04 2.84
C THR A 45 7.13 19.20 2.79
N ASN A 46 6.81 19.70 1.58
CA ASN A 46 5.84 20.77 1.40
C ASN A 46 4.43 20.26 1.74
N PRO A 47 3.76 20.79 2.77
CA PRO A 47 2.46 20.28 3.23
C PRO A 47 1.35 20.44 2.17
N LEU A 48 1.46 21.45 1.30
CA LEU A 48 0.47 21.68 0.23
C LEU A 48 0.55 20.59 -0.85
N LEU A 49 1.77 20.19 -1.24
CA LEU A 49 1.97 19.09 -2.18
C LEU A 49 1.60 17.73 -1.58
N LEU A 50 1.94 17.51 -0.31
CA LEU A 50 1.53 16.31 0.42
C LEU A 50 0.00 16.22 0.54
N GLY A 51 -0.66 17.34 0.86
CA GLY A 51 -2.11 17.44 0.86
C GLY A 51 -2.72 17.18 -0.52
N LEU A 52 -2.11 17.70 -1.59
CA LEU A 52 -2.53 17.44 -2.96
C LEU A 52 -2.39 15.95 -3.34
N LEU A 53 -1.27 15.31 -3.02
CA LEU A 53 -1.06 13.88 -3.25
C LEU A 53 -2.10 13.02 -2.51
N VAL A 54 -2.38 13.34 -1.24
CA VAL A 54 -3.44 12.69 -0.45
C VAL A 54 -4.81 12.95 -1.06
N GLY A 55 -5.07 14.16 -1.55
CA GLY A 55 -6.31 14.51 -2.25
C GLY A 55 -6.51 13.73 -3.55
N VAL A 56 -5.46 13.62 -4.37
CA VAL A 56 -5.45 12.82 -5.60
C VAL A 56 -5.70 11.34 -5.29
N ALA A 57 -4.98 10.79 -4.30
CA ALA A 57 -5.16 9.41 -3.86
C ALA A 57 -6.60 9.17 -3.38
N GLY A 58 -7.10 10.05 -2.51
CA GLY A 58 -8.45 9.98 -1.96
C GLY A 58 -9.53 10.10 -3.03
N TYR A 59 -9.35 10.99 -4.01
CA TYR A 59 -10.30 11.15 -5.11
C TYR A 59 -10.36 9.91 -6.00
N VAL A 60 -9.21 9.35 -6.40
CA VAL A 60 -9.15 8.12 -7.20
C VAL A 60 -9.79 6.96 -6.44
N VAL A 61 -9.50 6.81 -5.15
CA VAL A 61 -10.14 5.81 -4.29
C VAL A 61 -11.66 6.03 -4.23
N ALA A 62 -12.13 7.25 -3.98
CA ALA A 62 -13.55 7.55 -3.93
C ALA A 62 -14.27 7.25 -5.26
N ALA A 63 -13.63 7.55 -6.39
CA ALA A 63 -14.19 7.37 -7.73
C ALA A 63 -14.15 5.91 -8.25
N ARG A 64 -13.28 5.06 -7.67
CA ARG A 64 -12.96 3.72 -8.23
C ARG A 64 -13.04 2.57 -7.22
N ARG A 65 -13.24 2.84 -5.92
CA ARG A 65 -13.41 1.79 -4.91
C ARG A 65 -14.62 0.91 -5.21
N THR A 66 -14.49 -0.40 -5.04
CA THR A 66 -15.60 -1.37 -5.10
C THR A 66 -16.34 -1.43 -3.76
N ASP A 67 -17.55 -1.99 -3.71
CA ASP A 67 -18.32 -2.16 -2.45
C ASP A 67 -17.81 -3.28 -1.53
N ALA A 68 -16.55 -3.69 -1.72
CA ALA A 68 -15.98 -4.82 -1.01
C ALA A 68 -15.42 -4.46 0.38
N PRO A 69 -15.30 -5.42 1.32
CA PRO A 69 -14.80 -5.13 2.67
C PRO A 69 -13.42 -4.46 2.71
N TRP A 70 -12.52 -4.82 1.79
CA TRP A 70 -11.19 -4.23 1.67
C TRP A 70 -11.18 -2.79 1.16
N ALA A 71 -12.24 -2.35 0.47
CA ALA A 71 -12.37 -0.97 -0.01
C ALA A 71 -12.52 0.06 1.12
N ARG A 72 -12.89 -0.40 2.33
CA ARG A 72 -12.93 0.43 3.54
C ARG A 72 -11.57 0.63 4.21
N SER A 73 -10.52 -0.05 3.73
CA SER A 73 -9.16 0.05 4.29
C SER A 73 -8.60 1.47 4.20
N TYR A 74 -8.91 2.23 3.15
CA TYR A 74 -8.42 3.59 2.97
C TYR A 74 -8.69 4.49 4.18
N GLY A 75 -9.91 4.45 4.73
CA GLY A 75 -10.27 5.23 5.91
C GLY A 75 -9.45 4.84 7.16
N ALA A 76 -9.10 3.57 7.31
CA ALA A 76 -8.24 3.10 8.39
C ALA A 76 -6.80 3.62 8.23
N PHE A 77 -6.25 3.61 7.00
CA PHE A 77 -4.92 4.14 6.71
C PHE A 77 -4.85 5.67 6.91
N VAL A 78 -5.89 6.42 6.55
CA VAL A 78 -5.97 7.87 6.84
C VAL A 78 -5.99 8.13 8.36
N ARG A 79 -6.80 7.38 9.13
CA ARG A 79 -6.82 7.50 10.59
C ARG A 79 -5.47 7.16 11.22
N LEU A 80 -4.81 6.11 10.73
CA LEU A 80 -3.48 5.74 11.18
C LEU A 80 -2.44 6.80 10.82
N GLY A 81 -2.53 7.43 9.64
CA GLY A 81 -1.68 8.55 9.25
C GLY A 81 -1.85 9.76 10.16
N LEU A 82 -3.10 10.15 10.46
CA LEU A 82 -3.40 11.21 11.42
C LEU A 82 -2.90 10.88 12.82
N PHE A 83 -3.01 9.62 13.25
CA PHE A 83 -2.45 9.16 14.51
C PHE A 83 -0.92 9.30 14.54
N VAL A 84 -0.21 8.93 13.48
CA VAL A 84 1.24 9.10 13.37
C VAL A 84 1.64 10.57 13.45
N VAL A 85 0.89 11.48 12.80
CA VAL A 85 1.11 12.94 12.92
C VAL A 85 0.93 13.39 14.37
N GLY A 86 -0.17 12.99 15.02
CA GLY A 86 -0.45 13.36 16.41
C GLY A 86 0.63 12.87 17.36
N VAL A 87 1.04 11.60 17.24
CA VAL A 87 2.15 11.03 18.00
C VAL A 87 3.43 11.83 17.76
N ARG A 88 3.78 12.13 16.51
CA ARG A 88 4.99 12.90 16.19
C ARG A 88 4.97 14.32 16.77
N LEU A 89 3.81 14.98 16.76
CA LEU A 89 3.64 16.29 17.42
C LEU A 89 3.83 16.19 18.93
N VAL A 90 3.23 15.17 19.57
CA VAL A 90 3.39 14.93 21.01
C VAL A 90 4.85 14.65 21.35
N PHE A 91 5.53 13.78 20.60
CA PHE A 91 6.96 13.52 20.81
C PHE A 91 7.80 14.77 20.58
N SER A 92 7.47 15.61 19.59
CA SER A 92 8.14 16.89 19.39
C SER A 92 7.98 17.77 20.63
N VAL A 93 6.76 17.98 21.13
CA VAL A 93 6.50 18.77 22.35
C VAL A 93 7.25 18.22 23.58
N LEU A 94 7.32 16.90 23.74
CA LEU A 94 7.89 16.26 24.93
C LEU A 94 9.42 16.17 24.94
N LEU A 95 10.05 15.88 23.80
CA LEU A 95 11.51 15.64 23.72
C LEU A 95 12.31 16.91 23.37
N GLY A 96 11.63 18.05 23.25
CA GLY A 96 12.21 19.27 22.71
C GLY A 96 12.73 19.04 21.28
N SER A 97 13.10 20.12 20.59
CA SER A 97 13.84 19.97 19.32
C SER A 97 15.10 20.80 19.36
N SER A 98 16.12 20.34 18.64
CA SER A 98 17.33 21.11 18.37
C SER A 98 17.11 22.17 17.27
N VAL A 99 15.87 22.37 16.80
CA VAL A 99 15.55 23.35 15.77
C VAL A 99 15.63 24.75 16.40
N PRO A 100 16.47 25.66 15.86
CA PRO A 100 16.49 27.05 16.31
C PRO A 100 15.12 27.68 16.05
N GLY A 101 14.38 28.01 17.11
CA GLY A 101 13.07 28.67 17.00
C GLY A 101 13.10 30.03 17.66
N THR A 102 12.50 31.01 16.98
CA THR A 102 12.39 32.39 17.46
C THR A 102 11.02 32.67 18.07
N GLN A 103 9.98 31.94 17.65
CA GLN A 103 8.61 32.12 18.14
C GLN A 103 8.28 31.10 19.24
N LEU A 104 8.41 31.53 20.49
CA LEU A 104 8.02 30.74 21.66
C LEU A 104 6.49 30.67 21.79
N LEU A 105 5.94 29.45 21.92
CA LEU A 105 4.53 29.23 22.21
C LEU A 105 4.30 29.01 23.71
N PHE A 106 5.04 28.08 24.32
CA PHE A 106 4.96 27.78 25.75
C PHE A 106 6.22 27.05 26.25
N THR A 107 6.45 27.05 27.56
CA THR A 107 7.59 26.38 28.20
C THR A 107 7.11 25.24 29.08
N LEU A 108 7.61 24.01 28.84
CA LEU A 108 7.45 22.90 29.78
C LEU A 108 8.58 22.92 30.80
N PRO A 109 8.31 22.52 32.07
CA PRO A 109 9.34 22.35 33.07
C PRO A 109 10.39 21.35 32.57
N GLU A 110 11.65 21.77 32.55
CA GLU A 110 12.76 20.94 32.11
C GLU A 110 13.10 19.92 33.21
N VAL A 111 13.12 18.64 32.83
CA VAL A 111 13.62 17.58 33.72
C VAL A 111 15.10 17.38 33.38
N PRO A 112 16.04 17.69 34.31
CA PRO A 112 17.45 17.46 34.06
C PRO A 112 17.67 15.96 33.90
N LEU A 113 18.08 15.55 32.70
CA LEU A 113 18.43 14.17 32.40
C LEU A 113 19.88 13.90 32.82
N PRO A 114 20.18 12.70 33.34
CA PRO A 114 21.53 12.28 33.70
C PRO A 114 22.47 12.29 32.49
N ASP A 115 23.78 12.41 32.74
CA ASP A 115 24.81 12.72 31.73
C ASP A 115 24.90 11.75 30.53
N TRP A 116 24.38 10.53 30.68
CA TRP A 116 24.30 9.53 29.60
C TRP A 116 23.19 9.83 28.56
N ALA A 117 22.28 10.77 28.86
CA ALA A 117 21.13 11.15 28.04
C ALA A 117 21.13 12.64 27.65
N GLN A 118 22.30 13.31 27.62
CA GLN A 118 22.41 14.74 27.25
C GLN A 118 21.97 15.08 25.81
N GLY A 119 21.72 14.08 24.95
CA GLY A 119 21.19 14.26 23.60
C GLY A 119 19.67 14.41 23.51
N VAL A 120 18.92 14.19 24.60
CA VAL A 120 17.46 14.30 24.66
C VAL A 120 17.12 15.30 25.76
N ARG A 121 16.26 16.30 25.49
CA ARG A 121 15.80 17.24 26.52
C ARG A 121 14.33 16.95 26.79
N LEU A 122 14.00 16.42 27.96
CA LEU A 122 12.58 16.24 28.33
C LEU A 122 12.01 17.59 28.80
N GLY A 123 11.12 18.15 27.99
CA GLY A 123 10.53 19.48 28.21
C GLY A 123 11.36 20.63 27.62
N GLY A 124 11.11 21.85 28.12
CA GLY A 124 11.75 23.08 27.66
C GLY A 124 10.87 23.95 26.77
N GLN A 125 11.50 24.84 26.00
CA GLN A 125 10.82 25.79 25.13
C GLN A 125 10.19 25.10 23.92
N VAL A 126 8.87 25.21 23.78
CA VAL A 126 8.14 24.75 22.59
C VAL A 126 7.97 25.92 21.64
N THR A 127 8.59 25.82 20.48
CA THR A 127 8.56 26.86 19.45
C THR A 127 7.60 26.51 18.31
N ALA A 128 7.10 27.53 17.61
CA ALA A 128 6.22 27.33 16.46
C ALA A 128 6.95 26.64 15.31
N GLU A 129 8.22 26.99 15.08
CA GLU A 129 9.11 26.42 14.07
C GLU A 129 9.25 24.89 14.25
N GLN A 130 9.45 24.46 15.49
CA GLN A 130 9.55 23.05 15.87
C GLN A 130 8.26 22.26 15.57
N LEU A 131 7.10 22.82 15.92
CA LEU A 131 5.81 22.17 15.68
C LEU A 131 5.53 22.04 14.19
N VAL A 132 5.82 23.10 13.42
CA VAL A 132 5.66 23.10 11.96
C VAL A 132 6.60 22.08 11.31
N PHE A 133 7.86 22.00 11.75
CA PHE A 133 8.81 20.99 11.29
C PHE A 133 8.31 19.56 11.54
N ALA A 134 7.87 19.28 12.77
CA ALA A 134 7.31 17.98 13.14
C ALA A 134 6.03 17.65 12.38
N LEU A 135 5.19 18.67 12.10
CA LEU A 135 3.99 18.53 11.28
C LEU A 135 4.34 18.16 9.83
N TYR A 136 5.34 18.80 9.22
CA TYR A 136 5.73 18.56 7.84
C TYR A 136 6.27 17.14 7.65
N ASP A 137 7.17 16.71 8.54
CA ASP A 137 7.67 15.34 8.50
C ASP A 137 6.59 14.30 8.85
N GLY A 138 5.71 14.63 9.80
CA GLY A 138 4.57 13.78 10.16
C GLY A 138 3.62 13.60 8.98
N ALA A 139 3.31 14.70 8.28
CA ALA A 139 2.47 14.71 7.09
C ALA A 139 3.09 13.88 5.96
N LYS A 140 4.43 13.89 5.81
CA LYS A 140 5.15 13.04 4.86
C LYS A 140 4.93 11.56 5.16
N LEU A 141 5.11 11.13 6.41
CA LEU A 141 4.84 9.74 6.81
C LEU A 141 3.37 9.36 6.62
N ALA A 142 2.45 10.26 6.97
CA ALA A 142 1.02 10.05 6.76
C ALA A 142 0.68 9.88 5.27
N ALA A 143 1.23 10.71 4.39
CA ALA A 143 1.02 10.61 2.95
C ALA A 143 1.52 9.28 2.38
N LEU A 144 2.71 8.82 2.80
CA LEU A 144 3.24 7.50 2.41
C LEU A 144 2.30 6.37 2.83
N LEU A 145 1.82 6.41 4.06
CA LEU A 145 0.89 5.43 4.59
C LEU A 145 -0.47 5.44 3.88
N ILE A 146 -0.98 6.64 3.55
CA ILE A 146 -2.21 6.82 2.78
C ILE A 146 -2.07 6.27 1.35
N CYS A 147 -0.92 6.45 0.69
CA CYS A 147 -0.65 5.86 -0.62
C CYS A 147 -0.72 4.32 -0.59
N VAL A 148 -0.16 3.70 0.46
CA VAL A 148 -0.29 2.25 0.69
C VAL A 148 -1.75 1.85 0.93
N GLY A 149 -2.49 2.66 1.70
CA GLY A 149 -3.93 2.48 1.88
C GLY A 149 -4.72 2.57 0.58
N ALA A 150 -4.35 3.48 -0.32
CA ALA A 150 -4.96 3.62 -1.64
C ALA A 150 -4.75 2.35 -2.47
N ALA A 151 -3.52 1.82 -2.53
CA ALA A 151 -3.21 0.57 -3.22
C ALA A 151 -4.08 -0.60 -2.71
N ASN A 152 -4.16 -0.78 -1.38
CA ASN A 152 -4.93 -1.86 -0.76
C ASN A 152 -6.45 -1.71 -0.93
N SER A 153 -6.94 -0.47 -1.06
CA SER A 153 -8.37 -0.23 -1.29
C SER A 153 -8.80 -0.44 -2.75
N LEU A 154 -7.88 -0.25 -3.70
CA LEU A 154 -8.14 -0.34 -5.15
C LEU A 154 -7.78 -1.71 -5.74
N ALA A 155 -6.78 -2.39 -5.19
CA ALA A 155 -6.33 -3.69 -5.66
C ALA A 155 -6.98 -4.84 -4.87
N ASP A 156 -7.54 -5.82 -5.58
CA ASP A 156 -8.02 -7.08 -4.98
C ASP A 156 -6.82 -7.94 -4.53
N PRO A 157 -6.67 -8.23 -3.22
CA PRO A 157 -5.56 -9.02 -2.68
C PRO A 157 -5.45 -10.42 -3.31
N ALA A 158 -6.59 -11.07 -3.59
CA ALA A 158 -6.61 -12.40 -4.17
C ALA A 158 -6.14 -12.37 -5.64
N ARG A 159 -6.43 -11.30 -6.38
CA ARG A 159 -5.91 -11.11 -7.75
C ARG A 159 -4.42 -10.81 -7.74
N LEU A 160 -3.94 -10.02 -6.78
CA LEU A 160 -2.51 -9.75 -6.62
C LEU A 160 -1.73 -11.06 -6.42
N LEU A 161 -2.21 -11.93 -5.52
CA LEU A 161 -1.61 -13.25 -5.28
C LEU A 161 -1.60 -14.14 -6.53
N LYS A 162 -2.68 -14.12 -7.31
CA LYS A 162 -2.77 -14.87 -8.58
C LYS A 162 -1.84 -14.31 -9.67
N SER A 163 -1.44 -13.05 -9.56
CA SER A 163 -0.51 -12.39 -10.49
C SER A 163 0.96 -12.60 -10.15
N LEU A 164 1.27 -13.22 -9.00
CA LEU A 164 2.65 -13.51 -8.59
C LEU A 164 3.34 -14.47 -9.58
N PRO A 165 4.66 -14.29 -9.81
CA PRO A 165 5.43 -15.22 -10.64
C PRO A 165 5.39 -16.64 -10.07
N GLY A 166 5.48 -17.63 -10.95
CA GLY A 166 5.39 -19.05 -10.57
C GLY A 166 6.45 -19.50 -9.54
N ALA A 167 7.56 -18.78 -9.41
CA ALA A 167 8.55 -19.01 -8.37
C ALA A 167 7.99 -18.83 -6.94
N LEU A 168 6.93 -18.04 -6.78
CA LEU A 168 6.26 -17.81 -5.50
C LEU A 168 4.99 -18.66 -5.36
N TYR A 169 4.81 -19.72 -6.18
CA TYR A 169 3.60 -20.54 -6.17
C TYR A 169 3.32 -21.14 -4.79
N GLU A 170 4.32 -21.72 -4.14
CA GLU A 170 4.17 -22.34 -2.81
C GLU A 170 3.74 -21.30 -1.77
N VAL A 171 4.37 -20.13 -1.78
CA VAL A 171 3.98 -18.99 -0.93
C VAL A 171 2.56 -18.52 -1.25
N GLY A 172 2.21 -18.42 -2.53
CA GLY A 172 0.89 -18.01 -2.98
C GLY A 172 -0.21 -18.98 -2.53
N VAL A 173 0.03 -20.29 -2.64
CA VAL A 173 -0.89 -21.32 -2.13
C VAL A 173 -1.04 -21.20 -0.63
N ALA A 174 0.05 -21.09 0.12
CA ALA A 174 0.00 -20.93 1.57
C ALA A 174 -0.83 -19.70 1.99
N VAL A 175 -0.65 -18.56 1.31
CA VAL A 175 -1.41 -17.34 1.61
C VAL A 175 -2.89 -17.47 1.22
N VAL A 176 -3.21 -18.07 0.06
CA VAL A 176 -4.62 -18.31 -0.34
C VAL A 176 -5.32 -19.25 0.64
N VAL A 177 -4.63 -20.31 1.07
CA VAL A 177 -5.10 -21.24 2.09
C VAL A 177 -5.32 -20.51 3.42
N ALA A 178 -4.37 -19.69 3.86
CA ALA A 178 -4.49 -18.87 5.07
C ALA A 178 -5.66 -17.90 5.01
N MET A 179 -5.86 -17.18 3.90
CA MET A 179 -6.99 -16.26 3.73
C MET A 179 -8.34 -16.98 3.74
N THR A 180 -8.39 -18.25 3.37
CA THR A 180 -9.61 -19.08 3.43
C THR A 180 -9.83 -19.62 4.85
N PHE A 181 -8.77 -20.03 5.56
CA PHE A 181 -8.89 -20.56 6.92
C PHE A 181 -9.06 -19.49 7.99
N ALA A 182 -8.51 -18.30 7.82
CA ALA A 182 -8.63 -17.20 8.77
C ALA A 182 -10.09 -16.88 9.18
N PRO A 183 -11.05 -16.67 8.24
CA PRO A 183 -12.43 -16.42 8.63
C PRO A 183 -13.07 -17.62 9.35
N ASN A 184 -12.70 -18.85 8.97
CA ASN A 184 -13.18 -20.06 9.64
C ASN A 184 -12.68 -20.13 11.09
N MET A 185 -11.40 -19.84 11.34
CA MET A 185 -10.84 -19.79 12.69
C MET A 185 -11.52 -18.71 13.55
N VAL A 186 -11.81 -17.53 12.98
CA VAL A 186 -12.57 -16.49 13.70
C VAL A 186 -13.97 -16.99 14.06
N ALA A 187 -14.66 -17.64 13.13
CA ALA A 187 -15.98 -18.22 13.39
C ALA A 187 -15.91 -19.28 14.51
N ASP A 188 -14.88 -20.14 14.51
CA ASP A 188 -14.66 -21.15 15.55
C ASP A 188 -14.44 -20.51 16.92
N VAL A 189 -13.59 -19.48 17.00
CA VAL A 189 -13.35 -18.69 18.23
C VAL A 189 -14.66 -18.08 18.74
N MET A 190 -15.46 -17.50 17.85
CA MET A 190 -16.74 -16.90 18.22
C MET A 190 -17.73 -17.96 18.73
N ARG A 191 -17.83 -19.12 18.08
CA ARG A 191 -18.67 -20.24 18.55
C ARG A 191 -18.23 -20.73 19.93
N LEU A 192 -16.93 -20.86 20.16
CA LEU A 192 -16.38 -21.29 21.47
C LEU A 192 -16.58 -20.23 22.57
N ARG A 193 -16.48 -18.94 22.24
CA ARG A 193 -16.81 -17.86 23.18
C ARG A 193 -18.27 -17.91 23.59
N THR A 194 -19.18 -18.07 22.62
CA THR A 194 -20.62 -18.19 22.89
C THR A 194 -20.94 -19.42 23.72
N ALA A 195 -20.39 -20.59 23.40
CA ALA A 195 -20.61 -21.82 24.16
C ALA A 195 -20.11 -21.70 25.62
N ARG A 196 -18.98 -21.02 25.85
CA ARG A 196 -18.50 -20.74 27.22
C ARG A 196 -19.41 -19.79 27.98
N ARG A 197 -19.88 -18.73 27.33
CA ARG A 197 -20.81 -17.77 27.91
C ARG A 197 -22.10 -18.47 28.35
N LEU A 198 -22.63 -19.38 27.53
CA LEU A 198 -23.81 -20.20 27.88
C LEU A 198 -23.54 -21.18 29.04
N ARG A 199 -22.29 -21.59 29.26
CA ARG A 199 -21.86 -22.45 30.38
C ARG A 199 -21.45 -21.66 31.63
N GLY A 200 -21.71 -20.35 31.68
CA GLY A 200 -21.33 -19.49 32.81
C GLY A 200 -19.82 -19.35 33.01
N ARG A 201 -19.00 -19.71 32.02
CA ARG A 201 -17.53 -19.65 32.13
C ARG A 201 -17.02 -18.29 31.70
N PRO A 202 -15.97 -17.76 32.37
CA PRO A 202 -15.39 -16.47 32.01
C PRO A 202 -14.81 -16.52 30.58
N THR A 203 -15.10 -15.47 29.80
CA THR A 203 -14.65 -15.34 28.40
C THR A 203 -13.41 -14.46 28.24
N GLY A 204 -12.91 -13.86 29.34
CA GLY A 204 -11.75 -12.98 29.37
C GLY A 204 -10.58 -13.53 30.19
N GLY A 205 -9.39 -12.99 29.95
CA GLY A 205 -8.14 -13.35 30.65
C GLY A 205 -7.28 -14.38 29.90
N ILE A 206 -6.03 -14.51 30.35
CA ILE A 206 -5.00 -15.39 29.73
C ILE A 206 -5.45 -16.85 29.76
N ALA A 207 -6.04 -17.30 30.87
CA ALA A 207 -6.57 -18.65 31.01
C ALA A 207 -7.71 -18.93 30.02
N ALA A 208 -8.61 -17.96 29.80
CA ALA A 208 -9.64 -18.09 28.77
C ALA A 208 -9.01 -18.19 27.39
N VAL A 209 -8.03 -17.34 27.05
CA VAL A 209 -7.33 -17.38 25.76
C VAL A 209 -6.71 -18.75 25.50
N LEU A 210 -5.98 -19.33 26.47
CA LEU A 210 -5.39 -20.68 26.30
C LEU A 210 -6.45 -21.75 26.10
N GLN A 211 -7.54 -21.71 26.88
CA GLN A 211 -8.65 -22.66 26.76
C GLN A 211 -9.50 -22.45 25.49
N ILE A 212 -9.47 -21.29 24.84
CA ILE A 212 -10.08 -21.07 23.50
C ILE A 212 -9.12 -21.48 22.40
N GLY A 213 -7.85 -21.13 22.57
CA GLY A 213 -6.80 -21.35 21.60
C GLY A 213 -6.56 -22.83 21.34
N LEU A 214 -6.46 -23.64 22.39
CA LEU A 214 -6.10 -25.06 22.24
C LEU A 214 -7.10 -25.84 21.35
N PRO A 215 -8.43 -25.80 21.56
CA PRO A 215 -9.37 -26.50 20.67
C PRO A 215 -9.43 -25.92 19.25
N VAL A 216 -9.21 -24.60 19.12
CA VAL A 216 -9.19 -23.94 17.79
C VAL A 216 -7.94 -24.36 17.00
N LEU A 217 -6.80 -24.50 17.68
CA LEU A 217 -5.57 -25.02 17.09
C LEU A 217 -5.71 -26.48 16.70
N GLU A 218 -6.29 -27.31 17.56
CA GLU A 218 -6.61 -28.71 17.25
C GLU A 218 -7.49 -28.82 16.00
N GLY A 219 -8.62 -28.09 15.94
CA GLY A 219 -9.48 -28.07 14.76
C GLY A 219 -8.80 -27.47 13.52
N ALA A 220 -7.87 -26.53 13.68
CA ALA A 220 -7.07 -26.01 12.58
C ALA A 220 -6.06 -27.06 12.05
N LEU A 221 -5.46 -27.86 12.94
CA LEU A 221 -4.55 -28.96 12.57
C LEU A 221 -5.30 -30.08 11.84
N GLU A 222 -6.47 -30.49 12.32
CA GLU A 222 -7.29 -31.50 11.63
C GLU A 222 -7.65 -31.05 10.22
N ARG A 223 -8.08 -29.79 10.05
CA ARG A 223 -8.39 -29.22 8.74
C ARG A 223 -7.16 -29.07 7.84
N SER A 224 -5.99 -28.74 8.40
CA SER A 224 -4.77 -28.61 7.60
C SER A 224 -4.31 -29.98 7.08
N VAL A 225 -4.40 -31.03 7.91
CA VAL A 225 -4.12 -32.43 7.50
C VAL A 225 -5.11 -32.89 6.44
N ALA A 226 -6.41 -32.65 6.64
CA ALA A 226 -7.44 -33.01 5.65
C ALA A 226 -7.24 -32.27 4.32
N LEU A 227 -6.90 -30.97 4.37
CA LEU A 227 -6.59 -30.20 3.16
C LEU A 227 -5.35 -30.76 2.46
N ALA A 228 -4.28 -31.03 3.21
CA ALA A 228 -3.03 -31.58 2.68
C ALA A 228 -3.27 -32.93 1.97
N ALA A 229 -4.01 -33.85 2.58
CA ALA A 229 -4.39 -35.11 1.96
C ALA A 229 -5.19 -34.90 0.66
N SER A 230 -6.13 -33.94 0.65
CA SER A 230 -6.91 -33.60 -0.54
C SER A 230 -6.08 -32.90 -1.64
N MET A 231 -5.01 -32.20 -1.27
CA MET A 231 -4.09 -31.54 -2.19
C MET A 231 -3.18 -32.58 -2.85
N ASP A 232 -2.64 -33.52 -2.07
CA ASP A 232 -1.82 -34.62 -2.56
C ASP A 232 -2.59 -35.53 -3.54
N ALA A 233 -3.84 -35.89 -3.19
CA ALA A 233 -4.72 -36.65 -4.08
C ALA A 233 -5.01 -35.95 -5.43
N ARG A 234 -5.00 -34.61 -5.46
CA ARG A 234 -5.17 -33.80 -6.68
C ARG A 234 -3.85 -33.56 -7.42
N GLY A 235 -2.74 -34.11 -6.93
CA GLY A 235 -1.40 -33.98 -7.52
C GLY A 235 -0.73 -32.62 -7.27
N TYR A 236 -1.14 -31.88 -6.23
CA TYR A 236 -0.39 -30.70 -5.78
C TYR A 236 0.99 -31.13 -5.25
N GLY A 237 2.02 -30.31 -5.47
CA GLY A 237 3.38 -30.57 -4.98
C GLY A 237 4.29 -31.30 -5.97
N ARG A 238 3.78 -31.75 -7.14
CA ARG A 238 4.64 -32.24 -8.22
C ARG A 238 5.47 -31.09 -8.80
N THR A 239 6.77 -31.12 -8.56
CA THR A 239 7.74 -30.22 -9.18
C THR A 239 8.21 -30.80 -10.51
N ALA A 240 8.45 -29.94 -11.50
CA ALA A 240 9.12 -30.38 -12.72
C ALA A 240 10.59 -30.70 -12.38
N ASP A 241 11.12 -31.79 -12.95
CA ASP A 241 12.53 -32.12 -12.80
C ASP A 241 13.37 -31.10 -13.58
N VAL A 242 14.26 -30.38 -12.89
CA VAL A 242 14.93 -29.20 -13.43
C VAL A 242 16.43 -29.36 -13.25
N PRO A 243 17.25 -29.16 -14.30
CA PRO A 243 18.69 -29.32 -14.21
C PRO A 243 19.29 -28.50 -13.06
N PRO A 244 20.30 -29.03 -12.34
CA PRO A 244 20.93 -28.33 -11.22
C PRO A 244 21.51 -26.98 -11.63
N ALA A 245 22.00 -26.82 -12.86
CA ALA A 245 22.50 -25.54 -13.38
C ALA A 245 21.40 -24.45 -13.41
N VAL A 246 20.18 -24.81 -13.81
CA VAL A 246 19.02 -23.88 -13.79
C VAL A 246 18.64 -23.55 -12.34
N ARG A 247 18.84 -24.50 -11.41
CA ARG A 247 18.63 -24.26 -9.98
C ARG A 247 19.56 -23.19 -9.41
N HIS A 248 20.86 -23.37 -9.62
CA HIS A 248 21.87 -22.44 -9.11
C HIS A 248 21.79 -21.07 -9.77
N THR A 249 21.59 -21.00 -11.09
CA THR A 249 21.43 -19.73 -11.80
C THR A 249 20.20 -18.96 -11.33
N THR A 250 19.07 -19.64 -11.09
CA THR A 250 17.89 -18.98 -10.50
C THR A 250 18.21 -18.40 -9.12
N ASN A 251 18.85 -19.18 -8.24
CA ASN A 251 19.19 -18.72 -6.88
C ASN A 251 20.19 -17.54 -6.91
N ALA A 252 21.20 -17.61 -7.78
CA ALA A 252 22.16 -16.53 -7.96
C ALA A 252 21.50 -15.26 -8.50
N LEU A 253 20.62 -15.40 -9.51
CA LEU A 253 19.87 -14.28 -10.08
C LEU A 253 18.89 -13.66 -9.07
N THR A 254 18.16 -14.48 -8.29
CA THR A 254 17.20 -13.95 -7.30
C THR A 254 17.90 -13.32 -6.11
N LEU A 255 18.90 -13.99 -5.51
CA LEU A 255 19.64 -13.44 -4.37
C LEU A 255 20.51 -12.26 -4.78
N GLY A 256 21.27 -12.40 -5.87
CA GLY A 256 22.10 -11.32 -6.40
C GLY A 256 21.25 -10.12 -6.86
N GLY A 257 20.10 -10.37 -7.48
CA GLY A 257 19.15 -9.32 -7.83
C GLY A 257 18.58 -8.61 -6.62
N LEU A 258 18.17 -9.34 -5.57
CA LEU A 258 17.65 -8.75 -4.34
C LEU A 258 18.72 -7.91 -3.60
N LEU A 259 19.95 -8.43 -3.52
CA LEU A 259 21.10 -7.68 -2.98
C LEU A 259 21.40 -6.44 -3.82
N GLY A 260 21.33 -6.53 -5.15
CA GLY A 260 21.47 -5.40 -6.06
C GLY A 260 20.39 -4.34 -5.87
N VAL A 261 19.13 -4.74 -5.63
CA VAL A 261 18.05 -3.79 -5.29
C VAL A 261 18.31 -3.11 -3.95
N CYS A 262 18.75 -3.85 -2.92
CA CYS A 262 19.11 -3.27 -1.63
C CYS A 262 20.27 -2.27 -1.76
N ALA A 263 21.36 -2.67 -2.43
CA ALA A 263 22.53 -1.84 -2.63
C ALA A 263 22.23 -0.61 -3.51
N GLY A 264 21.43 -0.79 -4.57
CA GLY A 264 20.99 0.30 -5.45
C GLY A 264 20.09 1.30 -4.73
N THR A 265 19.14 0.82 -3.92
CA THR A 265 18.27 1.68 -3.09
C THR A 265 19.10 2.46 -2.07
N TYR A 266 20.04 1.80 -1.39
CA TYR A 266 20.98 2.47 -0.49
C TYR A 266 21.82 3.53 -1.21
N GLY A 267 22.35 3.20 -2.40
CA GLY A 267 23.13 4.13 -3.22
C GLY A 267 22.33 5.37 -3.64
N LEU A 268 21.04 5.21 -3.95
CA LEU A 268 20.14 6.33 -4.25
C LEU A 268 19.84 7.23 -3.03
N LEU A 269 19.95 6.69 -1.82
CA LEU A 269 19.76 7.43 -0.58
C LEU A 269 21.07 8.04 -0.03
N ALA A 270 22.22 7.59 -0.53
CA ALA A 270 23.54 8.09 -0.11
C ALA A 270 23.93 9.36 -0.87
N ALA A 271 24.53 10.33 -0.15
CA ALA A 271 24.88 11.65 -0.67
C ALA A 271 25.83 11.62 -1.90
N GLN A 272 26.75 10.68 -1.96
CA GLN A 272 27.68 10.49 -3.10
C GLN A 272 27.38 9.23 -3.95
N GLY A 273 26.34 8.46 -3.62
CA GLY A 273 26.06 7.16 -4.26
C GLY A 273 25.11 7.22 -5.47
N ALA A 274 24.52 8.39 -5.75
CA ALA A 274 23.42 8.53 -6.70
C ALA A 274 23.76 8.10 -8.14
N VAL A 275 25.01 8.29 -8.58
CA VAL A 275 25.46 7.95 -9.95
C VAL A 275 25.40 6.44 -10.20
N TYR A 276 25.75 5.61 -9.21
CA TYR A 276 25.75 4.15 -9.32
C TYR A 276 24.48 3.52 -8.76
N GLY A 277 23.73 4.24 -7.92
CA GLY A 277 22.50 3.73 -7.28
C GLY A 277 21.43 3.33 -8.30
N LEU A 278 21.12 4.19 -9.27
CA LEU A 278 20.11 3.91 -10.30
C LEU A 278 20.47 2.71 -11.21
N PRO A 279 21.66 2.66 -11.85
CA PRO A 279 22.00 1.51 -12.70
C PRO A 279 22.09 0.21 -11.91
N LEU A 280 22.59 0.24 -10.67
CA LEU A 280 22.66 -0.94 -9.80
C LEU A 280 21.27 -1.43 -9.38
N LEU A 281 20.36 -0.50 -9.05
CA LEU A 281 18.95 -0.81 -8.75
C LEU A 281 18.28 -1.48 -9.95
N LEU A 282 18.44 -0.92 -11.16
CA LEU A 282 17.85 -1.45 -12.38
C LEU A 282 18.44 -2.82 -12.74
N ALA A 283 19.76 -2.98 -12.66
CA ALA A 283 20.41 -4.26 -12.89
C ALA A 283 19.96 -5.32 -11.87
N GLY A 284 19.87 -4.95 -10.58
CA GLY A 284 19.37 -5.81 -9.51
C GLY A 284 17.91 -6.22 -9.74
N LEU A 285 17.04 -5.27 -10.13
CA LEU A 285 15.65 -5.54 -10.44
C LEU A 285 15.51 -6.49 -11.64
N VAL A 286 16.26 -6.26 -12.71
CA VAL A 286 16.27 -7.12 -13.90
C VAL A 286 16.76 -8.52 -13.54
N ALA A 287 17.84 -8.64 -12.77
CA ALA A 287 18.36 -9.92 -12.30
C ALA A 287 17.34 -10.66 -11.43
N ALA A 288 16.68 -9.98 -10.50
CA ALA A 288 15.65 -10.57 -9.64
C ALA A 288 14.45 -11.04 -10.46
N LEU A 289 13.96 -10.24 -11.41
CA LEU A 289 12.87 -10.60 -12.32
C LEU A 289 13.24 -11.77 -13.24
N ALA A 290 14.47 -11.80 -13.76
CA ALA A 290 14.98 -12.91 -14.56
C ALA A 290 15.05 -14.20 -13.73
N GLY A 291 15.54 -14.13 -12.49
CA GLY A 291 15.54 -15.24 -11.54
C GLY A 291 14.13 -15.75 -11.27
N LEU A 292 13.18 -14.86 -10.96
CA LEU A 292 11.78 -15.23 -10.73
C LEU A 292 11.11 -15.84 -11.97
N ARG A 293 11.41 -15.32 -13.17
CA ARG A 293 10.89 -15.85 -14.44
C ARG A 293 11.46 -17.24 -14.75
N LEU A 294 12.75 -17.46 -14.49
CA LEU A 294 13.41 -18.75 -14.68
C LEU A 294 12.91 -19.78 -13.65
N GLY A 295 12.73 -19.36 -12.40
CA GLY A 295 12.11 -20.18 -11.34
C GLY A 295 10.64 -20.53 -11.64
N GLY A 296 9.92 -19.65 -12.34
CA GLY A 296 8.54 -19.89 -12.77
C GLY A 296 8.39 -21.03 -13.79
N ARG A 297 9.45 -21.44 -14.49
CA ARG A 297 9.43 -22.57 -15.43
C ARG A 297 9.36 -23.94 -14.73
N ARG A 298 9.53 -23.99 -13.40
CA ARG A 298 9.51 -25.23 -12.61
C ARG A 298 8.11 -25.69 -12.18
N SER A 299 7.10 -24.81 -12.30
CA SER A 299 5.74 -25.05 -11.82
C SER A 299 4.86 -25.58 -12.95
N VAL A 300 4.38 -26.82 -12.80
CA VAL A 300 3.37 -27.41 -13.70
C VAL A 300 2.04 -26.68 -13.45
N ARG A 301 1.62 -25.84 -14.40
CA ARG A 301 0.44 -24.97 -14.25
C ARG A 301 -0.85 -25.65 -14.71
N THR A 302 -1.89 -25.55 -13.89
CA THR A 302 -3.27 -25.45 -14.38
C THR A 302 -3.51 -24.00 -14.82
N ARG A 303 -4.22 -23.82 -15.93
CA ARG A 303 -4.17 -22.60 -16.76
C ARG A 303 -4.98 -21.45 -16.13
N TYR A 304 -4.41 -20.71 -15.16
CA TYR A 304 -4.95 -19.39 -14.80
C TYR A 304 -4.75 -18.44 -15.98
N ARG A 305 -5.82 -17.78 -16.44
CA ARG A 305 -5.76 -16.78 -17.49
C ARG A 305 -5.57 -15.41 -16.81
N PRO A 306 -4.35 -14.86 -16.77
CA PRO A 306 -4.09 -13.60 -16.10
C PRO A 306 -4.88 -12.45 -16.77
N ASP A 307 -5.26 -11.45 -15.97
CA ASP A 307 -5.84 -10.21 -16.47
C ASP A 307 -4.84 -9.57 -17.46
N ARG A 308 -5.32 -9.17 -18.65
CA ARG A 308 -4.48 -8.59 -19.69
C ARG A 308 -4.04 -7.18 -19.28
N TRP A 309 -2.76 -6.88 -19.46
CA TRP A 309 -2.26 -5.50 -19.42
C TRP A 309 -2.73 -4.77 -20.69
N ASP A 310 -3.89 -4.14 -20.60
CA ASP A 310 -4.44 -3.32 -21.67
C ASP A 310 -3.89 -1.88 -21.60
N ALA A 311 -4.16 -1.05 -22.62
CA ALA A 311 -3.72 0.34 -22.67
C ALA A 311 -4.13 1.14 -21.41
N ARG A 312 -5.31 0.84 -20.84
CA ARG A 312 -5.78 1.45 -19.59
C ARG A 312 -4.89 1.11 -18.39
N ALA A 313 -4.42 -0.14 -18.31
CA ALA A 313 -3.52 -0.56 -17.23
C ALA A 313 -2.18 0.17 -17.32
N TRP A 314 -1.64 0.32 -18.54
CA TRP A 314 -0.44 1.09 -18.80
C TRP A 314 -0.61 2.58 -18.49
N LEU A 315 -1.76 3.16 -18.82
CA LEU A 315 -2.07 4.55 -18.50
C LEU A 315 -2.15 4.79 -16.98
N VAL A 316 -2.77 3.88 -16.22
CA VAL A 316 -2.83 3.95 -14.75
C VAL A 316 -1.43 3.82 -14.13
N ALA A 317 -0.67 2.80 -14.51
CA ALA A 317 0.68 2.60 -14.00
C ALA A 317 1.60 3.76 -14.41
N GLY A 318 1.53 4.16 -15.68
CA GLY A 318 2.32 5.23 -16.27
C GLY A 318 2.05 6.58 -15.65
N SER A 319 0.81 6.89 -15.23
CA SER A 319 0.52 8.15 -14.57
C SER A 319 1.18 8.27 -13.20
N GLY A 320 1.28 7.19 -12.43
CA GLY A 320 2.03 7.20 -11.17
C GLY A 320 3.54 7.29 -11.38
N VAL A 321 4.08 6.58 -12.38
CA VAL A 321 5.50 6.67 -12.76
C VAL A 321 5.85 8.08 -13.23
N LEU A 322 4.97 8.72 -14.01
CA LEU A 322 5.13 10.11 -14.46
C LEU A 322 5.17 11.07 -13.28
N VAL A 323 4.25 10.94 -12.31
CA VAL A 323 4.23 11.77 -11.10
C VAL A 323 5.53 11.60 -10.30
N ALA A 324 6.01 10.37 -10.13
CA ALA A 324 7.27 10.08 -9.45
C ALA A 324 8.47 10.73 -10.17
N ALA A 325 8.59 10.52 -11.48
CA ALA A 325 9.67 11.05 -12.28
C ALA A 325 9.68 12.59 -12.29
N ALA A 326 8.51 13.22 -12.43
CA ALA A 326 8.37 14.66 -12.41
C ALA A 326 8.75 15.28 -11.05
N MET A 327 8.38 14.64 -9.93
CA MET A 327 8.77 15.08 -8.60
C MET A 327 10.26 14.89 -8.32
N ILE A 328 10.86 13.81 -8.84
CA ILE A 328 12.31 13.60 -8.79
C ILE A 328 13.04 14.70 -9.58
N ALA A 329 12.58 14.99 -10.80
CA ALA A 329 13.15 16.04 -11.65
C ALA A 329 12.98 17.43 -11.03
N ALA A 330 11.82 17.73 -10.46
CA ALA A 330 11.57 18.97 -9.73
C ALA A 330 12.55 19.15 -8.56
N GLY A 331 12.90 18.08 -7.84
CA GLY A 331 13.89 18.15 -6.76
C GLY A 331 15.33 18.33 -7.21
N GLY A 332 15.65 18.15 -8.49
CA GLY A 332 16.93 18.57 -9.06
C GLY A 332 16.92 20.02 -9.55
N ALA A 333 15.77 20.52 -10.02
CA ALA A 333 15.62 21.86 -10.56
C ALA A 333 15.45 22.93 -9.47
N ASP A 334 14.62 22.67 -8.46
CA ASP A 334 14.33 23.60 -7.36
C ASP A 334 14.08 22.84 -6.04
N PRO A 335 15.16 22.54 -5.29
CA PRO A 335 15.05 21.83 -4.01
C PRO A 335 14.29 22.63 -2.94
N GLU A 336 14.38 23.96 -2.95
CA GLU A 336 13.78 24.83 -1.93
C GLU A 336 12.25 24.83 -2.02
N ALA A 337 11.70 24.83 -3.24
CA ALA A 337 10.26 24.74 -3.45
C ALA A 337 9.61 23.44 -2.91
N LEU A 338 10.37 22.33 -2.91
CA LEU A 338 9.90 21.03 -2.41
C LEU A 338 10.14 20.84 -0.91
N HIS A 339 11.06 21.60 -0.34
CA HIS A 339 11.46 21.53 1.06
C HIS A 339 11.43 22.94 1.69
N PRO A 340 10.23 23.49 1.94
CA PRO A 340 10.11 24.82 2.54
C PRO A 340 10.79 24.83 3.91
N GLY A 341 11.63 25.85 4.12
CA GLY A 341 12.31 26.07 5.39
C GLY A 341 11.33 26.44 6.50
N VAL A 342 11.67 26.05 7.73
CA VAL A 342 10.90 26.40 8.93
C VAL A 342 11.54 27.55 9.72
N VAL A 343 12.75 27.98 9.34
CA VAL A 343 13.49 29.09 9.94
C VAL A 343 13.98 30.01 8.81
N PRO A 344 13.45 31.23 8.66
CA PRO A 344 12.30 31.83 9.38
C PRO A 344 10.95 31.21 9.00
N LEU A 345 9.95 31.34 9.88
CA LEU A 345 8.57 30.93 9.61
C LEU A 345 8.00 31.73 8.43
N THR A 346 7.89 31.07 7.28
CA THR A 346 7.26 31.62 6.08
C THR A 346 6.18 30.65 5.60
N ALA A 347 5.09 31.19 5.06
CA ALA A 347 4.04 30.35 4.51
C ALA A 347 4.57 29.58 3.28
N PRO A 348 4.41 28.25 3.23
CA PRO A 348 4.87 27.49 2.08
C PRO A 348 4.08 27.89 0.84
N VAL A 349 4.78 28.17 -0.25
CA VAL A 349 4.16 28.46 -1.54
C VAL A 349 3.85 27.14 -2.25
N LEU A 350 2.78 27.10 -3.04
CA LEU A 350 2.48 25.95 -3.89
C LEU A 350 3.27 26.06 -5.20
N PRO A 351 4.28 25.20 -5.45
CA PRO A 351 4.99 25.23 -6.72
C PRO A 351 4.08 24.67 -7.82
N LEU A 352 3.71 25.52 -8.77
CA LEU A 352 2.67 25.23 -9.77
C LEU A 352 3.05 24.06 -10.68
N TRP A 353 4.32 23.94 -11.07
CA TRP A 353 4.80 22.87 -11.94
C TRP A 353 4.76 21.48 -11.26
N PRO A 354 5.34 21.28 -10.06
CA PRO A 354 5.15 20.05 -9.29
C PRO A 354 3.69 19.75 -8.99
N ALA A 355 2.88 20.77 -8.66
CA ALA A 355 1.44 20.59 -8.43
C ALA A 355 0.73 20.07 -9.69
N ALA A 356 1.01 20.65 -10.86
CA ALA A 356 0.47 20.17 -12.14
C ALA A 356 0.90 18.74 -12.46
N ALA A 357 2.15 18.37 -12.15
CA ALA A 357 2.62 17.01 -12.31
C ALA A 357 1.87 16.02 -11.42
N VAL A 358 1.61 16.37 -10.16
CA VAL A 358 0.82 15.54 -9.23
C VAL A 358 -0.61 15.32 -9.74
N LEU A 359 -1.21 16.31 -10.42
CA LEU A 359 -2.54 16.17 -11.03
C LEU A 359 -2.59 15.11 -12.13
N ALA A 360 -1.48 14.77 -12.79
CA ALA A 360 -1.44 13.63 -13.71
C ALA A 360 -1.79 12.31 -13.00
N GLY A 361 -1.57 12.24 -11.68
CA GLY A 361 -2.01 11.13 -10.83
C GLY A 361 -3.53 10.90 -10.78
N LEU A 362 -4.34 11.88 -11.22
CA LEU A 362 -5.81 11.75 -11.32
C LEU A 362 -6.27 10.97 -12.57
N LEU A 363 -5.39 10.69 -13.51
CA LEU A 363 -5.70 9.98 -14.75
C LEU A 363 -6.48 8.65 -14.54
N PRO A 364 -6.20 7.83 -13.52
CA PRO A 364 -6.99 6.64 -13.22
C PRO A 364 -8.46 6.92 -12.90
N ALA A 365 -8.80 8.09 -12.35
CA ALA A 365 -10.17 8.47 -12.06
C ALA A 365 -11.02 8.64 -13.33
N VAL A 366 -10.39 8.82 -14.50
CA VAL A 366 -11.09 8.91 -15.79
C VAL A 366 -10.94 7.60 -16.58
N VAL A 367 -9.74 7.04 -16.60
CA VAL A 367 -9.39 5.93 -17.50
C VAL A 367 -9.75 4.56 -16.93
N ALA A 368 -9.70 4.36 -15.61
CA ALA A 368 -10.06 3.09 -15.01
C ALA A 368 -11.58 2.86 -15.17
N PRO A 369 -12.03 1.62 -15.45
CA PRO A 369 -13.44 1.30 -15.57
C PRO A 369 -14.16 1.45 -14.23
N LEU A 370 -15.43 1.85 -14.28
CA LEU A 370 -16.28 1.97 -13.09
C LEU A 370 -16.58 0.59 -12.53
N PRO A 371 -16.53 0.37 -11.20
CA PRO A 371 -16.96 -0.89 -10.61
C PRO A 371 -18.44 -1.16 -10.99
N PRO A 372 -18.83 -2.43 -11.23
CA PRO A 372 -20.22 -2.75 -11.51
C PRO A 372 -21.07 -2.30 -10.32
N SER A 373 -22.02 -1.40 -10.55
CA SER A 373 -23.03 -1.04 -9.55
C SER A 373 -23.76 -2.32 -9.18
N ALA A 374 -23.82 -2.65 -7.88
CA ALA A 374 -24.73 -3.67 -7.40
C ALA A 374 -26.14 -3.27 -7.84
N SER A 375 -26.66 -3.94 -8.87
CA SER A 375 -28.07 -3.79 -9.20
C SER A 375 -28.84 -4.28 -7.97
N PRO A 376 -29.84 -3.54 -7.47
CA PRO A 376 -30.70 -4.07 -6.43
C PRO A 376 -31.27 -5.36 -6.99
N VAL A 377 -31.04 -6.47 -6.29
CA VAL A 377 -31.68 -7.75 -6.59
C VAL A 377 -33.17 -7.44 -6.61
N ALA A 378 -33.78 -7.49 -7.80
CA ALA A 378 -35.23 -7.40 -7.91
C ALA A 378 -35.80 -8.53 -7.03
N PRO A 379 -36.81 -8.27 -6.19
CA PRO A 379 -37.42 -9.32 -5.40
C PRO A 379 -37.81 -10.44 -6.35
N GLU A 380 -37.33 -11.64 -6.06
CA GLU A 380 -37.69 -12.86 -6.75
C GLU A 380 -39.21 -12.98 -6.62
N GLU A 381 -39.91 -12.71 -7.72
CA GLU A 381 -41.35 -12.85 -7.82
C GLU A 381 -41.65 -14.35 -7.73
N GLN A 382 -42.00 -14.78 -6.52
CA GLN A 382 -42.52 -16.12 -6.25
C GLN A 382 -43.83 -16.25 -7.03
N ALA A 383 -43.80 -17.03 -8.10
CA ALA A 383 -44.96 -17.56 -8.80
C ALA A 383 -45.08 -19.05 -8.52
#